data_AF-A0AB37WUC1-F1
#
_entry.id   AF-A0AB37WUC1-F1
#
_cell.length_a   1.000
_cell.length_b   1.000
_cell.length_c   1.000
_cell.angle_alpha   90.00
_cell.angle_beta   90.00
_cell.angle_gamma   90.00
#
_symmetry.space_group_name_H-M   'P 1'
#
loop_
_entity.id
_entity.type
_entity.pdbx_description
1 polymer ?
#
loop_
_entity_poly.entity_id
_entity_poly.type
_entity_poly.pdbx_seq_one_letter_code
_entity_poly.pdbx_strand_id
1 'polypeptide(L)'
;MAAKYSRRPSYLDGPLSPSIIPELAILPQPLPAEKVPCGQLVSKMSKYTSKALEDRDYDDIGTRWYKDVIFFNAEDGHFVKSFGGTHLLQKPLDKGTEAGTIEAEEQSVRLLKDADAALQKVWQDEEARKWIKEQDEAGFVVAQRQVSNASYKRARLVDIGNNNWEVVREVGNEDAAGKRRDSGLPIDTNSKWDVVGVVVKKIIVEGDHVKLGDELGAQYWKQ
;
A
#
# COMPACT_ATOMS: atom_id res chain seq x y z
N MET A 1 34.54 33.36 -4.19
CA MET A 1 33.33 32.79 -4.80
C MET A 1 32.73 31.81 -3.80
N ALA A 2 31.63 32.18 -3.14
CA ALA A 2 31.00 31.36 -2.10
C ALA A 2 29.74 30.69 -2.68
N ALA A 3 29.59 29.39 -2.41
CA ALA A 3 28.48 28.57 -2.88
C ALA A 3 27.14 29.16 -2.42
N LYS A 4 26.25 29.41 -3.39
CA LYS A 4 24.84 29.68 -3.13
C LYS A 4 24.21 28.40 -2.61
N TYR A 5 24.06 28.29 -1.29
CA TYR A 5 23.15 27.32 -0.68
C TYR A 5 21.75 27.59 -1.23
N SER A 6 21.29 26.72 -2.13
CA SER A 6 19.89 26.66 -2.57
C SER A 6 19.04 26.25 -1.37
N ARG A 7 18.57 27.24 -0.60
CA ARG A 7 17.57 27.03 0.44
C ARG A 7 16.33 26.43 -0.22
N ARG A 8 15.90 25.26 0.26
CA ARG A 8 14.63 24.65 -0.14
C ARG A 8 13.49 25.66 0.11
N PRO A 9 12.49 25.74 -0.79
CA PRO A 9 11.32 26.59 -0.57
C PRO A 9 10.59 26.20 0.72
N SER A 10 10.23 27.21 1.54
CA SER A 10 9.70 27.05 2.90
C SER A 10 8.33 26.37 3.03
N TYR A 11 7.64 26.07 1.93
CA TYR A 11 6.45 25.21 1.94
C TYR A 11 6.80 23.71 2.02
N LEU A 12 8.09 23.36 1.98
CA LEU A 12 8.63 22.01 2.22
C LEU A 12 9.20 21.82 3.64
N ASP A 13 9.11 22.85 4.52
CA ASP A 13 9.69 22.87 5.88
C ASP A 13 8.66 22.64 7.01
N GLY A 14 7.44 22.23 6.68
CA GLY A 14 6.53 21.65 7.67
C GLY A 14 6.89 20.19 7.94
N PRO A 15 6.62 19.63 9.13
CA PRO A 15 6.53 18.16 9.24
C PRO A 15 5.58 17.69 8.14
N LEU A 16 5.99 16.69 7.36
CA LEU A 16 5.20 16.13 6.27
C LEU A 16 3.78 15.91 6.79
N SER A 17 2.83 16.73 6.32
CA SER A 17 1.45 16.62 6.76
C SER A 17 0.99 15.18 6.50
N PRO A 18 0.20 14.54 7.38
CA PRO A 18 -0.42 13.24 7.10
C PRO A 18 -1.16 13.21 5.74
N SER A 19 -1.54 14.38 5.22
CA SER A 19 -2.12 14.60 3.88
C SER A 19 -1.14 14.47 2.70
N ILE A 20 0.18 14.43 2.94
CA ILE A 20 1.24 14.31 1.91
C ILE A 20 1.60 12.82 1.68
N ILE A 21 1.03 11.91 2.49
CA ILE A 21 1.15 10.47 2.23
C ILE A 21 0.53 10.23 0.85
N PRO A 22 1.29 9.71 -0.14
CA PRO A 22 0.74 9.42 -1.46
C PRO A 22 -0.47 8.50 -1.29
N GLU A 23 -1.49 8.72 -2.11
CA GLU A 23 -2.67 7.86 -2.15
C GLU A 23 -2.23 6.46 -2.64
N LEU A 24 -1.85 5.63 -1.69
CA LEU A 24 -1.39 4.27 -1.93
C LEU A 24 -2.62 3.41 -2.18
N ALA A 25 -2.69 2.86 -3.39
CA ALA A 25 -3.71 1.87 -3.72
C ALA A 25 -3.64 0.72 -2.70
N ILE A 26 -4.79 0.37 -2.14
CA ILE A 26 -4.90 -0.75 -1.23
C ILE A 26 -4.61 -2.05 -1.98
N LEU A 27 -3.78 -2.92 -1.39
CA LEU A 27 -3.50 -4.23 -1.94
C LEU A 27 -4.75 -5.11 -1.87
N PRO A 28 -5.00 -5.99 -2.86
CA PRO A 28 -6.12 -6.92 -2.80
C PRO A 28 -6.07 -7.83 -1.57
N GLN A 29 -4.88 -8.21 -1.13
CA GLN A 29 -4.65 -8.87 0.14
C GLN A 29 -3.43 -8.26 0.83
N PRO A 30 -3.47 -8.10 2.16
CA PRO A 30 -2.28 -7.74 2.91
C PRO A 30 -1.16 -8.77 2.71
N LEU A 31 0.08 -8.28 2.63
CA LEU A 31 1.26 -9.13 2.50
C LEU A 31 2.20 -8.90 3.69
N PRO A 32 2.91 -9.91 4.18
CA PRO A 32 3.98 -9.69 5.15
C PRO A 32 4.99 -8.65 4.65
N ALA A 33 5.41 -7.74 5.52
CA ALA A 33 6.38 -6.66 5.22
C ALA A 33 7.64 -7.13 4.50
N GLU A 34 8.15 -8.30 4.85
CA GLU A 34 9.36 -8.88 4.28
C GLU A 34 9.19 -9.30 2.81
N LYS A 35 7.95 -9.51 2.34
CA LYS A 35 7.69 -9.99 0.97
C LYS A 35 7.78 -8.89 -0.09
N VAL A 36 7.60 -7.62 0.29
CA VAL A 36 7.55 -6.48 -0.65
C VAL A 36 8.18 -5.21 -0.04
N PRO A 37 9.49 -5.20 0.27
CA PRO A 37 10.13 -3.99 0.77
C PRO A 37 10.18 -2.86 -0.27
N CYS A 38 10.19 -1.61 0.20
CA CYS A 38 10.45 -0.44 -0.63
C CYS A 38 11.84 -0.54 -1.28
N GLY A 39 11.96 -0.18 -2.57
CA GLY A 39 13.18 -0.35 -3.35
C GLY A 39 13.39 -1.75 -3.94
N GLN A 40 12.42 -2.67 -3.79
CA GLN A 40 12.48 -3.99 -4.41
C GLN A 40 12.13 -3.93 -5.90
N LEU A 41 12.82 -4.73 -6.71
CA LEU A 41 12.45 -5.03 -8.09
C LEU A 41 11.49 -6.21 -8.12
N VAL A 42 10.40 -6.08 -8.87
CA VAL A 42 9.29 -7.05 -8.86
C VAL A 42 8.85 -7.40 -10.26
N SER A 43 8.75 -8.67 -10.58
CA SER A 43 8.12 -9.21 -11.79
C SER A 43 6.89 -10.03 -11.38
N LYS A 44 6.06 -10.48 -12.33
CA LYS A 44 4.92 -11.36 -12.02
C LYS A 44 5.35 -12.68 -11.37
N MET A 45 6.59 -13.13 -11.62
CA MET A 45 7.07 -14.45 -11.22
C MET A 45 8.30 -14.42 -10.32
N SER A 46 9.00 -13.30 -10.24
CA SER A 46 10.25 -13.18 -9.51
C SER A 46 10.37 -11.83 -8.80
N LYS A 47 11.24 -11.77 -7.80
CA LYS A 47 11.54 -10.55 -7.05
C LYS A 47 13.04 -10.50 -6.82
N TYR A 48 13.60 -9.29 -6.77
CA TYR A 48 15.00 -9.06 -6.48
C TYR A 48 15.16 -7.81 -5.61
N THR A 49 15.93 -7.92 -4.54
CA THR A 49 16.24 -6.81 -3.64
C THR A 49 17.69 -6.42 -3.83
N SER A 50 17.95 -5.27 -4.45
CA SER A 50 19.30 -4.75 -4.58
C SER A 50 19.82 -4.22 -3.26
N LYS A 51 21.12 -4.37 -3.02
CA LYS A 51 21.84 -3.80 -1.87
C LYS A 51 22.38 -2.39 -2.15
N ALA A 52 22.14 -1.84 -3.34
CA ALA A 52 22.66 -0.55 -3.76
C ALA A 52 21.99 0.65 -3.05
N LEU A 53 20.79 0.46 -2.52
CA LEU A 53 20.04 1.51 -1.83
C LEU A 53 20.39 1.54 -0.35
N GLU A 54 20.55 2.75 0.19
CA GLU A 54 20.89 3.00 1.59
C GLU A 54 19.73 3.71 2.30
N ASP A 55 19.73 3.75 3.63
CA ASP A 55 18.66 4.41 4.40
C ASP A 55 18.43 5.88 4.03
N ARG A 56 19.47 6.57 3.52
CA ARG A 56 19.34 7.96 3.03
C ARG A 56 18.46 8.12 1.80
N ASP A 57 18.20 7.03 1.07
CA ASP A 57 17.39 7.02 -0.16
C ASP A 57 15.89 6.93 0.13
N TYR A 58 15.52 6.71 1.39
CA TYR A 58 14.13 6.53 1.83
C TYR A 58 13.68 7.64 2.76
N ASP A 59 12.41 8.04 2.62
CA ASP A 59 11.68 8.78 3.64
C ASP A 59 10.68 7.83 4.31
N ASP A 60 10.68 7.84 5.64
CA ASP A 60 9.76 7.08 6.49
C ASP A 60 8.78 8.06 7.17
N ILE A 61 7.48 7.82 7.03
CA ILE A 61 6.41 8.62 7.60
C ILE A 61 5.47 7.69 8.36
N GLY A 62 5.24 7.96 9.64
CA GLY A 62 4.42 7.10 10.49
C GLY A 62 3.30 7.83 11.20
N THR A 63 2.28 7.10 11.62
CA THR A 63 1.24 7.60 12.52
C THR A 63 0.80 6.47 13.44
N ARG A 64 0.63 6.77 14.72
CA ARG A 64 0.04 5.83 15.67
C ARG A 64 -1.47 5.74 15.44
N TRP A 65 -2.05 4.57 15.64
CA TRP A 65 -3.47 4.28 15.49
C TRP A 65 -3.96 4.45 14.05
N TYR A 66 -3.81 3.39 13.26
CA TYR A 66 -4.38 3.32 11.92
C TYR A 66 -5.82 2.84 11.97
N LYS A 67 -6.70 3.52 11.25
CA LYS A 67 -8.07 3.07 10.98
C LYS A 67 -8.37 3.27 9.51
N ASP A 68 -8.97 2.26 8.91
CA ASP A 68 -9.43 2.31 7.53
C ASP A 68 -10.76 1.58 7.40
N VAL A 69 -11.64 2.11 6.58
CA VAL A 69 -12.83 1.42 6.10
C VAL A 69 -12.56 0.94 4.70
N ILE A 70 -12.85 -0.33 4.46
CA ILE A 70 -12.56 -0.98 3.19
C ILE A 70 -13.82 -1.63 2.63
N PHE A 71 -13.92 -1.66 1.31
CA PHE A 71 -14.79 -2.61 0.62
C PHE A 71 -13.95 -3.78 0.15
N PHE A 72 -14.48 -4.98 0.31
CA PHE A 72 -13.88 -6.21 -0.18
C PHE A 72 -14.92 -7.04 -0.91
N ASN A 73 -14.48 -7.87 -1.86
CA ASN A 73 -15.34 -8.80 -2.56
C ASN A 73 -15.63 -10.00 -1.65
N ALA A 74 -16.91 -10.31 -1.48
CA ALA A 74 -17.35 -11.37 -0.57
C ALA A 74 -16.98 -12.78 -1.06
N GLU A 75 -16.75 -12.96 -2.36
CA GLU A 75 -16.43 -14.25 -2.98
C GLU A 75 -14.96 -14.65 -2.78
N ASP A 76 -14.02 -13.73 -3.05
CA ASP A 76 -12.58 -13.99 -3.00
C ASP A 76 -11.86 -13.34 -1.80
N GLY A 77 -12.57 -12.52 -1.02
CA GLY A 77 -12.02 -11.80 0.14
C GLY A 77 -11.13 -10.62 -0.22
N HIS A 78 -10.99 -10.27 -1.51
CA HIS A 78 -10.06 -9.24 -1.96
C HIS A 78 -10.55 -7.84 -1.67
N PHE A 79 -9.66 -7.00 -1.15
CA PHE A 79 -9.89 -5.58 -1.00
C PHE A 79 -10.05 -4.93 -2.37
N VAL A 80 -11.09 -4.11 -2.48
CA VAL A 80 -11.48 -3.39 -3.70
C VAL A 80 -11.16 -1.92 -3.56
N LYS A 81 -11.44 -1.34 -2.38
CA LYS A 81 -11.31 0.10 -2.15
C LYS A 81 -11.07 0.40 -0.68
N SER A 82 -10.20 1.37 -0.42
CA SER A 82 -10.00 2.02 0.88
C SER A 82 -10.75 3.35 0.89
N PHE A 83 -11.29 3.70 2.06
CA PHE A 83 -12.01 4.96 2.31
C PHE A 83 -11.37 5.76 3.45
N GLY A 84 -10.23 5.31 3.98
CA GLY A 84 -9.58 5.89 5.15
C GLY A 84 -10.41 5.71 6.42
N GLY A 85 -10.02 6.42 7.48
CA GLY A 85 -10.69 6.38 8.79
C GLY A 85 -12.05 7.12 8.82
N THR A 86 -12.82 7.07 7.74
CA THR A 86 -14.14 7.70 7.69
C THR A 86 -15.18 6.90 8.47
N HIS A 87 -16.11 7.61 9.10
CA HIS A 87 -17.28 7.00 9.76
C HIS A 87 -18.52 6.98 8.87
N LEU A 88 -18.54 7.82 7.82
CA LEU A 88 -19.65 7.96 6.89
C LEU A 88 -19.18 7.71 5.46
N LEU A 89 -19.92 6.86 4.75
CA LEU A 89 -19.72 6.60 3.35
C LEU A 89 -20.86 7.18 2.53
N GLN A 90 -20.52 7.87 1.45
CA GLN A 90 -21.47 8.35 0.45
C GLN A 90 -21.61 7.39 -0.74
N LYS A 91 -21.05 6.19 -0.61
CA LYS A 91 -21.06 5.16 -1.65
C LYS A 91 -21.79 3.93 -1.12
N PRO A 92 -22.90 3.49 -1.75
CA PRO A 92 -23.51 2.21 -1.42
C PRO A 92 -22.57 1.06 -1.82
N LEU A 93 -22.80 -0.13 -1.26
CA LEU A 93 -22.06 -1.33 -1.64
C LEU A 93 -22.39 -1.72 -3.09
N ASP A 94 -21.35 -2.04 -3.85
CA ASP A 94 -21.50 -2.66 -5.16
C ASP A 94 -21.96 -4.12 -4.97
N LYS A 95 -22.68 -4.69 -5.94
CA LYS A 95 -23.16 -6.08 -5.84
C LYS A 95 -21.97 -7.03 -5.63
N GLY A 96 -22.06 -7.91 -4.63
CA GLY A 96 -20.98 -8.84 -4.27
C GLY A 96 -19.86 -8.24 -3.41
N THR A 97 -19.98 -6.99 -2.97
CA THR A 97 -19.04 -6.37 -2.03
C THR A 97 -19.61 -6.31 -0.62
N GLU A 98 -18.73 -6.45 0.38
CA GLU A 98 -19.02 -6.25 1.80
C GLU A 98 -18.10 -5.14 2.36
N ALA A 99 -18.52 -4.52 3.46
CA ALA A 99 -17.72 -3.53 4.17
C ALA A 99 -16.87 -4.19 5.25
N GLY A 100 -15.68 -3.66 5.47
CA GLY A 100 -14.76 -4.08 6.52
C GLY A 100 -14.02 -2.90 7.11
N THR A 101 -13.29 -3.17 8.18
CA THR A 101 -12.40 -2.22 8.85
C THR A 101 -11.02 -2.82 9.04
N ILE A 102 -10.00 -2.01 8.85
CA ILE A 102 -8.63 -2.27 9.28
C ILE A 102 -8.38 -1.38 10.49
N GLU A 103 -7.99 -1.98 11.61
CA GLU A 103 -7.47 -1.24 12.77
C GLU A 103 -6.07 -1.74 13.07
N ALA A 104 -5.12 -0.83 13.29
CA ALA A 104 -3.74 -1.20 13.59
C ALA A 104 -3.14 -0.24 14.63
N GLU A 105 -2.14 -0.71 15.36
CA GLU A 105 -1.48 0.10 16.40
C GLU A 105 -0.68 1.25 15.80
N GLU A 106 -0.14 1.04 14.60
CA GLU A 106 0.68 2.00 13.87
C GLU A 106 0.55 1.77 12.36
N GLN A 107 0.61 2.87 11.59
CA GLN A 107 0.97 2.83 10.18
C GLN A 107 2.38 3.40 9.98
N SER A 108 3.12 2.82 9.05
CA SER A 108 4.39 3.32 8.55
C SER A 108 4.38 3.29 7.02
N VAL A 109 4.72 4.41 6.40
CA VAL A 109 4.86 4.56 4.96
C VAL A 109 6.32 4.82 4.67
N ARG A 110 6.94 3.91 3.92
CA ARG A 110 8.31 4.07 3.42
C ARG A 110 8.25 4.34 1.93
N LEU A 111 8.84 5.45 1.49
CA LEU A 111 8.91 5.84 0.08
C LEU A 111 10.34 6.21 -0.32
N LEU A 112 10.63 6.14 -1.61
CA LEU A 112 11.88 6.65 -2.18
C LEU A 112 11.82 8.17 -2.26
N LYS A 113 12.87 8.85 -1.76
CA LYS A 113 12.97 10.32 -1.83
C LYS A 113 12.99 10.82 -3.26
N ASP A 114 13.74 10.10 -4.09
CA ASP A 114 13.88 10.31 -5.53
C ASP A 114 13.93 8.94 -6.19
N ALA A 115 12.77 8.52 -6.72
CA ALA A 115 12.60 7.19 -7.28
C ALA A 115 13.44 6.98 -8.55
N ASP A 116 13.59 8.01 -9.38
CA ASP A 116 14.40 7.93 -10.59
C ASP A 116 15.88 7.83 -10.26
N ALA A 117 16.38 8.64 -9.30
CA ALA A 117 17.76 8.53 -8.84
C ALA A 117 18.04 7.18 -8.15
N ALA A 118 17.09 6.66 -7.36
CA ALA A 118 17.19 5.35 -6.75
C ALA A 118 17.25 4.24 -7.81
N LEU A 119 16.44 4.32 -8.88
CA LEU A 119 16.50 3.36 -9.98
C LEU A 119 17.85 3.42 -10.70
N GLN A 120 18.41 4.61 -10.94
CA GLN A 120 19.75 4.73 -11.53
C GLN A 120 20.83 4.06 -10.68
N LYS A 121 20.76 4.21 -9.35
CA LYS A 121 21.68 3.51 -8.44
C LYS A 121 21.52 1.99 -8.53
N VAL A 122 20.29 1.49 -8.54
CA VAL A 122 20.00 0.07 -8.73
C VAL A 122 20.48 -0.42 -10.09
N TRP A 123 20.41 0.38 -11.14
CA TRP A 123 20.89 0.03 -12.48
C TRP A 123 22.42 -0.08 -12.58
N GLN A 124 23.15 0.60 -11.70
CA GLN A 124 24.61 0.49 -11.62
C GLN A 124 25.07 -0.83 -10.98
N ASP A 125 24.19 -1.50 -10.22
CA ASP A 125 24.41 -2.85 -9.71
C ASP A 125 24.26 -3.87 -10.84
N GLU A 126 25.33 -4.63 -11.12
CA GLU A 126 25.37 -5.57 -12.25
C GLU A 126 24.33 -6.69 -12.12
N GLU A 127 24.11 -7.18 -10.90
CA GLU A 127 23.14 -8.26 -10.64
C GLU A 127 21.72 -7.76 -10.84
N ALA A 128 21.41 -6.56 -10.34
CA ALA A 128 20.11 -5.93 -10.53
C ALA A 128 19.84 -5.62 -12.01
N ARG A 129 20.82 -5.04 -12.71
CA ARG A 129 20.73 -4.73 -14.14
C ARG A 129 20.49 -5.99 -14.97
N LYS A 130 21.19 -7.09 -14.65
CA LYS A 130 20.98 -8.39 -15.29
C LYS A 130 19.56 -8.88 -15.04
N TRP A 131 19.11 -8.85 -13.78
CA TRP A 131 17.77 -9.28 -13.40
C TRP A 131 16.68 -8.51 -14.17
N ILE A 132 16.79 -7.18 -14.27
CA ILE A 132 15.83 -6.33 -15.00
C ILE A 132 15.76 -6.72 -16.47
N LYS A 133 16.90 -6.96 -17.12
CA LYS A 133 16.96 -7.33 -18.54
C LYS A 133 16.41 -8.74 -18.83
N GLU A 134 16.35 -9.62 -17.82
CA GLU A 134 15.79 -10.96 -17.94
C GLU A 134 14.27 -11.01 -17.77
N GLN A 135 13.63 -9.92 -17.32
CA GLN A 135 12.18 -9.87 -17.16
C GLN A 135 11.50 -9.26 -18.39
N ASP A 136 10.36 -9.84 -18.81
CA ASP A 136 9.49 -9.24 -19.83
C ASP A 136 8.82 -7.94 -19.32
N GLU A 137 8.45 -7.91 -18.04
CA GLU A 137 7.92 -6.74 -17.35
C GLU A 137 8.50 -6.70 -15.93
N ALA A 138 9.21 -5.61 -15.64
CA ALA A 138 9.76 -5.33 -14.32
C ALA A 138 9.10 -4.08 -13.74
N GLY A 139 8.83 -4.13 -12.45
CA GLY A 139 8.37 -3.03 -11.63
C GLY A 139 9.39 -2.68 -10.56
N PHE A 140 9.32 -1.45 -10.08
CA PHE A 140 10.11 -0.95 -8.95
C PHE A 140 9.17 -0.48 -7.85
N VAL A 141 9.31 -1.03 -6.65
CA VAL A 141 8.51 -0.63 -5.49
C VAL A 141 9.02 0.73 -5.00
N VAL A 142 8.26 1.79 -5.27
CA VAL A 142 8.67 3.16 -4.93
C VAL A 142 8.10 3.64 -3.60
N ALA A 143 7.02 3.02 -3.14
CA ALA A 143 6.43 3.29 -1.83
C ALA A 143 5.64 2.08 -1.32
N GLN A 144 5.59 1.92 -0.01
CA GLN A 144 4.77 0.93 0.67
C GLN A 144 4.13 1.53 1.92
N ARG A 145 2.89 1.12 2.23
CA ARG A 145 2.21 1.33 3.51
C ARG A 145 2.17 0.02 4.26
N GLN A 146 2.78 0.01 5.43
CA GLN A 146 2.74 -1.09 6.37
C GLN A 146 1.94 -0.69 7.61
N VAL A 147 1.26 -1.66 8.20
CA VAL A 147 0.49 -1.49 9.43
C VAL A 147 0.90 -2.56 10.44
N SER A 148 0.99 -2.20 11.72
CA SER A 148 1.43 -3.12 12.78
C SER A 148 0.26 -3.71 13.55
N ASN A 149 0.36 -5.02 13.86
CA ASN A 149 -0.63 -5.75 14.65
C ASN A 149 -2.06 -5.51 14.13
N ALA A 150 -2.24 -5.58 12.81
CA ALA A 150 -3.49 -5.22 12.17
C ALA A 150 -4.62 -6.21 12.53
N SER A 151 -5.80 -5.65 12.79
CA SER A 151 -7.04 -6.37 13.00
C SER A 151 -7.99 -6.07 11.85
N TYR A 152 -8.28 -7.11 11.07
CA TYR A 152 -9.19 -7.04 9.95
C TYR A 152 -10.55 -7.59 10.36
N LYS A 153 -11.58 -6.73 10.36
CA LYS A 153 -12.94 -7.14 10.76
C LYS A 153 -14.00 -6.72 9.77
N ARG A 154 -15.10 -7.47 9.73
CA ARG A 154 -16.32 -7.13 8.99
C ARG A 154 -16.99 -5.91 9.60
N ALA A 155 -17.66 -5.17 8.74
CA ALA A 155 -18.51 -4.05 9.09
C ALA A 155 -19.79 -4.11 8.28
N ARG A 156 -20.82 -3.46 8.80
CA ARG A 156 -22.12 -3.31 8.17
C ARG A 156 -22.39 -1.83 7.97
N LEU A 157 -23.04 -1.52 6.86
CA LEU A 157 -23.43 -0.15 6.52
C LEU A 157 -24.87 0.06 6.95
N VAL A 158 -25.09 1.08 7.78
CA VAL A 158 -26.43 1.47 8.24
C VAL A 158 -26.80 2.77 7.53
N ASP A 159 -27.89 2.76 6.76
CA ASP A 159 -28.40 3.97 6.13
C ASP A 159 -28.89 4.94 7.20
N ILE A 160 -28.33 6.15 7.23
CA ILE A 160 -28.72 7.23 8.13
C ILE A 160 -29.41 8.39 7.38
N GLY A 161 -29.74 8.18 6.11
CA GLY A 161 -30.39 9.15 5.23
C GLY A 161 -29.42 10.08 4.51
N ASN A 162 -29.96 10.85 3.56
CA ASN A 162 -29.21 11.82 2.74
C ASN A 162 -27.98 11.21 2.02
N ASN A 163 -28.12 9.98 1.53
CA ASN A 163 -27.06 9.20 0.88
C ASN A 163 -25.83 8.96 1.77
N ASN A 164 -25.96 9.02 3.10
CA ASN A 164 -24.89 8.70 4.03
C ASN A 164 -25.13 7.35 4.69
N TRP A 165 -24.06 6.56 4.76
CA TRP A 165 -24.05 5.24 5.35
C TRP A 165 -23.05 5.22 6.51
N GLU A 166 -23.53 4.94 7.71
CA GLU A 166 -22.70 4.77 8.89
C GLU A 166 -22.03 3.40 8.88
N VAL A 167 -20.71 3.40 9.12
CA VAL A 167 -19.92 2.18 9.18
C VAL A 167 -19.96 1.64 10.62
N VAL A 168 -20.67 0.53 10.81
CA VAL A 168 -20.81 -0.13 12.12
C VAL A 168 -20.07 -1.45 12.11
N ARG A 169 -19.06 -1.59 12.95
CA ARG A 169 -18.25 -2.82 13.06
C ARG A 169 -19.10 -3.99 13.54
N GLU A 170 -18.91 -5.17 12.94
CA GLU A 170 -19.56 -6.37 13.43
C GLU A 170 -18.86 -6.89 14.69
N VAL A 171 -19.66 -7.16 15.73
CA VAL A 171 -19.20 -7.76 16.98
C VAL A 171 -20.00 -9.05 17.15
N GLY A 172 -19.43 -10.18 16.72
CA GLY A 172 -19.88 -11.54 17.03
C GLY A 172 -21.39 -11.80 17.00
N ASN A 173 -22.08 -11.40 15.92
CA ASN A 173 -23.53 -11.59 15.79
C ASN A 173 -23.88 -12.96 15.19
N GLU A 174 -25.07 -13.45 15.54
CA GLU A 174 -25.74 -14.53 14.83
C GLU A 174 -26.16 -14.06 13.43
N ASP A 175 -25.85 -14.86 12.41
CA ASP A 175 -26.38 -14.66 11.06
C ASP A 175 -27.90 -14.89 11.03
N ALA A 176 -28.53 -14.60 9.88
CA ALA A 176 -29.97 -14.82 9.71
C ALA A 176 -30.41 -16.29 9.86
N ALA A 177 -29.46 -17.23 9.93
CA ALA A 177 -29.67 -18.66 10.17
C ALA A 177 -29.42 -19.06 11.64
N GLY A 178 -29.17 -18.11 12.55
CA GLY A 178 -28.92 -18.35 13.97
C GLY A 178 -27.52 -18.90 14.27
N LYS A 179 -26.60 -18.88 13.31
CA LYS A 179 -25.22 -19.33 13.49
C LYS A 179 -24.31 -18.11 13.73
N ARG A 180 -23.48 -18.16 14.77
CA ARG A 180 -22.49 -17.11 15.03
C ARG A 180 -21.55 -16.98 13.82
N ARG A 181 -21.58 -15.83 13.15
CA ARG A 181 -20.62 -15.49 12.09
C ARG A 181 -19.39 -14.87 12.74
N ASP A 182 -18.22 -15.34 12.34
CA ASP A 182 -16.96 -14.70 12.77
C ASP A 182 -16.87 -13.29 12.16
N SER A 183 -16.56 -12.31 13.00
CA SER A 183 -16.36 -10.93 12.54
C SER A 183 -14.98 -10.70 11.96
N GLY A 184 -14.05 -11.67 12.05
CA GLY A 184 -12.78 -11.64 11.34
C GLY A 184 -12.93 -11.70 9.82
N LEU A 185 -12.08 -10.97 9.10
CA LEU A 185 -11.82 -11.23 7.68
C LEU A 185 -10.82 -12.39 7.56
N PRO A 186 -10.90 -13.23 6.51
CA PRO A 186 -10.02 -14.38 6.31
C PRO A 186 -8.63 -13.95 5.82
N ILE A 187 -7.93 -13.14 6.61
CA ILE A 187 -6.61 -12.61 6.32
C ILE A 187 -5.66 -13.19 7.36
N ASP A 188 -4.69 -13.96 6.88
CA ASP A 188 -3.64 -14.51 7.71
C ASP A 188 -2.28 -14.28 7.05
N THR A 189 -1.60 -13.22 7.50
CA THR A 189 -0.22 -12.91 7.09
C THR A 189 0.80 -13.57 8.01
N ASN A 190 0.39 -14.03 9.20
CA ASN A 190 1.29 -14.46 10.29
C ASN A 190 2.45 -13.48 10.55
N SER A 191 2.22 -12.18 10.38
CA SER A 191 3.24 -11.14 10.50
C SER A 191 2.84 -10.10 11.53
N LYS A 192 3.84 -9.50 12.18
CA LYS A 192 3.63 -8.30 13.00
C LYS A 192 3.33 -7.07 12.14
N TRP A 193 3.89 -7.03 10.92
CA TRP A 193 3.78 -5.92 9.99
C TRP A 193 3.20 -6.40 8.66
N ASP A 194 2.08 -5.80 8.29
CA ASP A 194 1.39 -6.10 7.04
C ASP A 194 1.49 -4.92 6.09
N VAL A 195 1.95 -5.17 4.87
CA VAL A 195 1.84 -4.24 3.76
C VAL A 195 0.39 -4.26 3.28
N VAL A 196 -0.27 -3.12 3.38
CA VAL A 196 -1.66 -2.93 2.96
C VAL A 196 -1.78 -2.05 1.72
N GLY A 197 -0.72 -1.36 1.32
CA GLY A 197 -0.70 -0.57 0.09
C GLY A 197 0.70 -0.45 -0.48
N VAL A 198 0.82 -0.42 -1.81
CA VAL A 198 2.10 -0.36 -2.51
C VAL A 198 1.94 0.49 -3.77
N VAL A 199 2.95 1.30 -4.08
CA VAL A 199 3.11 1.89 -5.41
C VAL A 199 4.28 1.20 -6.10
N VAL A 200 3.99 0.60 -7.25
CA VAL A 200 5.00 0.01 -8.13
C VAL A 200 5.01 0.78 -9.42
N LYS A 201 6.16 1.27 -9.86
CA LYS A 201 6.30 1.88 -11.18
C LYS A 201 6.94 0.91 -12.16
N LYS A 202 6.41 0.85 -13.38
CA LYS A 202 7.01 0.05 -14.45
C LYS A 202 8.41 0.57 -14.75
N ILE A 203 9.34 -0.34 -14.98
CA ILE A 203 10.69 0.00 -15.42
C ILE A 203 10.70 -0.04 -16.95
N ILE A 204 11.20 1.04 -17.57
CA ILE A 204 11.39 1.13 -19.02
C ILE A 204 12.89 1.18 -19.28
N VAL A 205 13.38 0.23 -20.08
CA VAL A 205 14.78 0.15 -20.51
C VAL A 205 14.87 0.61 -21.96
N GLU A 206 15.63 1.68 -22.22
CA GLU A 206 15.89 2.24 -23.54
C GLU A 206 17.40 2.16 -23.82
N GLY A 207 17.83 1.06 -24.44
CA GLY A 207 19.25 0.79 -24.68
C GLY A 207 20.01 0.57 -23.37
N ASP A 208 20.86 1.54 -23.01
CA ASP A 208 21.63 1.52 -21.75
C ASP A 208 21.05 2.44 -20.67
N HIS A 209 19.96 3.14 -20.98
CA HIS A 209 19.26 4.00 -20.03
C HIS A 209 18.04 3.30 -19.45
N VAL A 210 17.74 3.62 -18.19
CA VAL A 210 16.56 3.14 -17.47
C VAL A 210 15.74 4.32 -16.98
N LYS A 211 14.41 4.20 -16.97
CA LYS A 211 13.50 5.22 -16.42
C LYS A 211 12.26 4.57 -15.81
N LEU A 212 11.59 5.28 -14.91
CA LEU A 212 10.29 4.86 -14.40
C LEU A 212 9.18 5.29 -15.36
N GLY A 213 8.31 4.35 -15.69
CA GLY A 213 7.08 4.56 -16.43
C GLY A 213 5.86 4.69 -15.51
N ASP A 214 4.71 4.30 -16.05
CA ASP A 214 3.43 4.36 -15.36
C ASP A 214 3.36 3.41 -14.15
N GLU A 215 2.43 3.69 -13.25
CA GLU A 215 2.15 2.84 -12.09
C GLU A 215 1.54 1.50 -12.53
N LEU A 216 2.14 0.41 -12.07
CA LEU A 216 1.56 -0.92 -12.13
C LEU A 216 0.50 -1.00 -11.02
N GLY A 217 -0.78 -1.04 -11.40
CA GLY A 217 -1.88 -1.04 -10.44
C GLY A 217 -1.85 -2.23 -9.47
N ALA A 218 -2.56 -2.11 -8.36
CA ALA A 218 -2.62 -3.10 -7.28
C ALA A 218 -3.00 -4.53 -7.75
N GLN A 219 -3.63 -4.66 -8.92
CA GLN A 219 -3.93 -5.95 -9.57
C GLN A 219 -2.68 -6.76 -9.90
N TYR A 220 -1.52 -6.12 -10.04
CA TYR A 220 -0.23 -6.78 -10.23
C TYR A 220 0.10 -7.78 -9.10
N TRP A 221 -0.50 -7.58 -7.94
CA TRP A 221 -0.29 -8.37 -6.73
C TRP A 221 -1.35 -9.46 -6.51
N LYS A 222 -2.29 -9.64 -7.45
CA LYS A 222 -3.21 -10.78 -7.40
C LYS A 222 -2.42 -12.04 -7.74
N GLN A 223 -2.32 -12.96 -6.78
CA GLN A 223 -1.84 -14.32 -7.00
C GLN A 223 -2.97 -15.21 -7.51
#